data_AF-A0A6V7NGC2-F1
#
_entry.id   AF-A0A6V7NGC2-F1
#
_cell.length_a   1.000
_cell.length_b   1.000
_cell.length_c   1.000
_cell.angle_alpha   90.00
_cell.angle_beta   90.00
_cell.angle_gamma   90.00
#
_symmetry.space_group_name_H-M   'P 1'
#
loop_
_entity.id
_entity.type
_entity.pdbx_description
1 polymer ?
#
loop_
_entity_poly.entity_id
_entity_poly.type
_entity_poly.pdbx_seq_one_letter_code
_entity_poly.pdbx_strand_id
1 'polypeptide(L)'
;MNELHKLDRDEETDDLNSEDLRRREQGDDNTKFFHSIANGRRRVSEIGPIVDEELTITGEEDKKNYFYRKFKERFTPEVLAPKSVGDWKDLFQENSVSAAKLSTLTRPFQLAEIKNAVFHLGKDKAPGPDGFPLSFYQAFWNTVKEDIMNIFLEMWKGNLSTHPIDFAYICLRQADNHEQTDSPVSQPTQHVTQDCPALL
;
A
#
# COMPACT_ATOMS: atom_id res chain seq x y z
N MET A 1 29.26 -24.71 24.64
CA MET A 1 27.93 -24.84 24.00
C MET A 1 27.36 -23.52 23.50
N ASN A 2 27.53 -22.39 24.21
CA ASN A 2 26.98 -21.10 23.78
C ASN A 2 27.72 -20.38 22.65
N GLU A 3 28.98 -20.72 22.34
CA GLU A 3 29.72 -20.08 21.23
C GLU A 3 29.46 -20.74 19.87
N LEU A 4 29.36 -22.07 19.81
CA LEU A 4 28.97 -22.79 18.58
C LEU A 4 27.60 -22.33 18.07
N HIS A 5 26.61 -22.23 18.96
CA HIS A 5 25.28 -21.72 18.62
C HIS A 5 25.23 -20.23 18.23
N LYS A 6 26.29 -19.45 18.50
CA LYS A 6 26.39 -18.06 18.05
C LYS A 6 26.96 -18.01 16.64
N LEU A 7 28.05 -18.75 16.41
CA LEU A 7 28.66 -18.87 15.08
C LEU A 7 27.68 -19.43 14.05
N ASP A 8 26.91 -20.46 14.39
CA ASP A 8 25.89 -21.03 13.49
C ASP A 8 24.79 -20.02 13.14
N ARG A 9 24.42 -19.12 14.08
CA ARG A 9 23.42 -18.06 13.83
C ARG A 9 24.00 -16.91 13.03
N ASP A 10 25.24 -16.53 13.29
CA ASP A 10 25.91 -15.45 12.59
C ASP A 10 26.16 -15.85 11.12
N GLU A 11 26.55 -17.09 10.86
CA GLU A 11 26.70 -17.66 9.51
C GLU A 11 25.36 -17.73 8.77
N GLU A 12 24.28 -18.17 9.43
CA GLU A 12 22.93 -18.17 8.85
C GLU A 12 22.46 -16.75 8.49
N THR A 13 22.79 -15.73 9.29
CA THR A 13 22.44 -14.33 8.99
C THR A 13 23.26 -13.74 7.84
N ASP A 14 24.53 -14.12 7.70
CA ASP A 14 25.39 -13.66 6.60
C ASP A 14 24.96 -14.27 5.26
N ASP A 15 24.58 -15.55 5.25
CA ASP A 15 24.06 -16.23 4.07
C ASP A 15 22.74 -15.60 3.59
N LEU A 16 21.81 -15.33 4.52
CA LEU A 16 20.54 -14.66 4.20
C LEU A 16 20.76 -13.25 3.63
N ASN A 17 21.67 -12.47 4.23
CA ASN A 17 22.02 -11.14 3.74
C ASN A 17 22.65 -11.17 2.35
N SER A 18 23.50 -12.16 2.08
CA SER A 18 24.15 -12.38 0.78
C SER A 18 23.14 -12.76 -0.32
N GLU A 19 22.17 -13.62 -0.01
CA GLU A 19 21.09 -13.97 -0.92
C GLU A 19 20.16 -12.79 -1.22
N ASP A 20 19.83 -11.98 -0.21
CA ASP A 20 19.00 -10.79 -0.36
C ASP A 20 19.71 -9.69 -1.17
N LEU A 21 21.02 -9.48 -0.97
CA LEU A 21 21.81 -8.56 -1.80
C LEU A 21 21.82 -9.01 -3.27
N ARG A 22 22.10 -10.29 -3.54
CA ARG A 22 22.08 -10.84 -4.91
C ARG A 22 20.72 -10.69 -5.56
N ARG A 23 19.64 -10.88 -4.80
CA ARG A 23 18.28 -10.69 -5.27
C ARG A 23 17.97 -9.23 -5.61
N ARG A 24 18.50 -8.27 -4.86
CA ARG A 24 18.33 -6.83 -5.12
C ARG A 24 19.14 -6.36 -6.32
N GLU A 25 20.36 -6.85 -6.48
CA GLU A 25 21.26 -6.45 -7.57
C GLU A 25 20.90 -7.09 -8.92
N GLN A 26 20.55 -8.37 -8.93
CA GLN A 26 20.40 -9.15 -10.17
C GLN A 26 18.96 -9.57 -10.46
N GLY A 27 18.02 -9.24 -9.57
CA GLY A 27 16.64 -9.71 -9.62
C GLY A 27 15.71 -8.96 -10.56
N ASP A 28 16.03 -7.71 -10.93
CA ASP A 28 15.26 -6.94 -11.92
C ASP A 28 15.92 -6.90 -13.30
N ASP A 29 17.22 -7.16 -13.37
CA ASP A 29 17.95 -7.28 -14.63
C ASP A 29 17.67 -8.62 -15.32
N ASN A 30 17.78 -8.65 -16.65
CA ASN A 30 17.60 -9.83 -17.49
C ASN A 30 18.75 -10.85 -17.35
N THR A 31 19.08 -11.25 -16.11
CA THR A 31 20.20 -12.10 -15.74
C THR A 31 19.82 -13.58 -15.69
N LYS A 32 20.83 -14.46 -15.70
CA LYS A 32 20.61 -15.90 -15.46
C LYS A 32 19.98 -16.17 -14.10
N PHE A 33 20.29 -15.35 -13.09
CA PHE A 33 19.71 -15.44 -11.75
C PHE A 33 18.20 -15.15 -11.79
N PHE A 34 17.79 -14.05 -12.44
CA PHE A 34 16.37 -13.72 -12.64
C PHE A 34 15.61 -14.86 -13.32
N HIS A 35 16.15 -15.38 -14.43
CA HIS A 35 15.52 -16.51 -15.15
C HIS A 35 15.47 -17.78 -14.30
N SER A 36 16.47 -18.06 -13.48
CA SER A 36 16.47 -19.21 -12.57
C SER A 36 15.33 -19.11 -11.55
N ILE A 37 15.18 -17.95 -10.90
CA ILE A 37 14.11 -17.69 -9.93
C ILE A 37 12.74 -17.69 -10.61
N ALA A 38 12.60 -17.03 -11.77
CA ALA A 38 11.37 -17.00 -12.54
C ALA A 38 10.94 -18.41 -12.99
N ASN A 39 11.88 -19.23 -13.45
CA ASN A 39 11.62 -20.62 -13.82
C ASN A 39 11.27 -21.47 -12.59
N GLY A 40 11.91 -21.25 -11.44
CA GLY A 40 11.57 -21.90 -10.18
C GLY A 40 10.14 -21.59 -9.76
N ARG A 41 9.77 -20.30 -9.76
CA ARG A 41 8.38 -19.85 -9.51
C ARG A 41 7.42 -20.46 -10.51
N ARG A 42 7.76 -20.44 -11.80
CA ARG A 42 6.94 -21.03 -12.87
C ARG A 42 6.62 -22.49 -12.57
N ARG A 43 7.63 -23.31 -12.24
CA ARG A 43 7.44 -24.75 -11.91
C ARG A 43 6.51 -24.98 -10.72
N VAL A 44 6.58 -24.14 -9.69
CA VAL A 44 5.73 -24.26 -8.50
C VAL A 44 4.31 -23.75 -8.77
N SER A 45 4.18 -22.68 -9.56
CA SER A 45 2.90 -22.07 -9.92
C SER A 45 2.17 -22.81 -11.06
N GLU A 46 2.87 -23.71 -11.76
CA GLU A 46 2.32 -24.43 -12.89
C GLU A 46 1.28 -25.43 -12.39
N ILE A 47 0.04 -25.21 -12.82
CA ILE A 47 -1.04 -26.13 -12.53
C ILE A 47 -0.80 -27.40 -13.34
N GLY A 48 -0.60 -28.52 -12.66
CA GLY A 48 -0.45 -29.83 -13.28
C GLY A 48 -1.68 -30.26 -14.11
N PRO A 49 -1.62 -31.41 -14.78
CA PRO A 49 -2.79 -31.99 -15.43
C PRO A 49 -3.94 -32.15 -14.42
N ILE A 50 -5.14 -31.73 -14.80
CA ILE A 50 -6.33 -31.89 -13.97
C ILE A 50 -6.98 -33.23 -14.34
N VAL A 51 -7.21 -34.09 -13.35
CA VAL A 51 -7.92 -35.36 -13.53
C VAL A 51 -9.28 -35.24 -12.88
N ASP A 52 -10.34 -35.30 -13.67
CA ASP A 52 -11.73 -35.32 -13.20
C ASP A 52 -12.41 -36.57 -13.74
N GLU A 53 -12.68 -37.52 -12.85
CA GLU A 53 -13.21 -38.86 -13.14
C GLU A 53 -12.41 -39.64 -14.21
N GLU A 54 -12.79 -39.54 -15.49
CA GLU A 54 -12.11 -40.19 -16.63
C GLU A 54 -11.41 -39.20 -17.57
N LEU A 55 -11.55 -37.88 -17.37
CA LEU A 55 -10.98 -36.88 -18.25
C LEU A 55 -9.68 -36.31 -17.67
N THR A 56 -8.58 -36.44 -18.42
CA THR A 56 -7.31 -35.78 -18.11
C THR A 56 -7.16 -34.53 -18.96
N ILE A 57 -7.17 -33.37 -18.31
CA ILE A 57 -7.06 -32.06 -18.95
C ILE A 57 -5.62 -31.55 -18.82
N THR A 58 -4.91 -31.53 -19.94
CA THR A 58 -3.50 -31.10 -20.00
C THR A 58 -3.34 -29.69 -20.57
N GLY A 59 -4.19 -29.29 -21.51
CA GLY A 59 -4.13 -27.99 -22.19
C GLY A 59 -4.40 -26.81 -21.25
N GLU A 60 -3.63 -25.72 -21.39
CA GLU A 60 -3.78 -24.54 -20.53
C GLU A 60 -5.16 -23.86 -20.69
N GLU A 61 -5.64 -23.77 -21.93
CA GLU A 61 -6.96 -23.22 -22.23
C GLU A 61 -8.08 -24.11 -21.70
N ASP A 62 -7.92 -25.42 -21.79
CA ASP A 62 -8.89 -26.38 -21.26
C ASP A 62 -8.92 -26.34 -19.72
N LYS A 63 -7.77 -26.15 -19.06
CA LYS A 63 -7.69 -25.94 -17.60
C LYS A 63 -8.43 -24.68 -17.20
N LYS A 64 -8.25 -23.56 -17.91
CA LYS A 64 -8.97 -22.29 -17.65
C LYS A 64 -10.47 -22.49 -17.77
N ASN A 65 -10.93 -23.09 -18.87
CA ASN A 65 -12.34 -23.37 -19.11
C ASN A 65 -12.92 -24.35 -18.07
N TYR A 66 -12.16 -25.35 -17.66
CA TYR A 66 -12.55 -26.29 -16.61
C TYR A 66 -12.78 -25.59 -15.27
N PHE A 67 -11.81 -24.79 -14.80
CA PHE A 67 -11.95 -24.05 -13.55
C PHE A 67 -13.11 -23.07 -13.60
N TYR A 68 -13.24 -22.33 -14.71
CA TYR A 68 -14.34 -21.39 -14.90
C TYR A 68 -15.70 -22.11 -14.83
N ARG A 69 -15.86 -23.24 -15.53
CA ARG A 69 -17.09 -24.02 -15.52
C ARG A 69 -17.42 -24.56 -14.13
N LYS A 70 -16.47 -25.23 -13.48
CA LYS A 70 -16.67 -25.79 -12.12
C LYS A 70 -16.96 -24.69 -11.09
N PHE A 71 -16.28 -23.55 -11.19
CA PHE A 71 -16.58 -22.38 -10.37
C PHE A 71 -18.01 -21.89 -10.63
N LYS A 72 -18.40 -21.72 -11.89
CA LYS A 72 -19.74 -21.28 -12.27
C LYS A 72 -20.81 -22.24 -11.77
N GLU A 73 -20.66 -23.54 -11.96
CA GLU A 73 -21.58 -24.57 -11.44
C GLU A 73 -21.67 -24.53 -9.91
N ARG A 74 -20.54 -24.37 -9.21
CA ARG A 74 -20.49 -24.39 -7.75
C ARG A 74 -21.07 -23.14 -7.10
N PHE A 75 -20.93 -21.99 -7.74
CA PHE A 75 -21.27 -20.68 -7.20
C PHE A 75 -22.44 -19.98 -7.91
N THR A 76 -22.94 -20.54 -9.00
CA THR A 76 -24.15 -20.06 -9.69
C THR A 76 -25.22 -21.15 -9.59
N PRO A 77 -26.18 -21.06 -8.66
CA PRO A 77 -27.30 -21.98 -8.64
C PRO A 77 -28.11 -21.89 -9.95
N GLU A 78 -28.65 -23.02 -10.44
CA GLU A 78 -29.53 -23.10 -11.63
C GLU A 78 -30.80 -22.22 -11.53
N VAL A 79 -31.15 -21.80 -10.31
CA VAL A 79 -32.30 -20.93 -10.06
C VAL A 79 -31.88 -19.49 -10.30
N LEU A 80 -32.49 -18.86 -11.32
CA LEU A 80 -32.32 -17.47 -11.81
C LEU A 80 -32.51 -16.33 -10.78
N ALA A 81 -32.43 -16.61 -9.48
CA ALA A 81 -32.18 -15.61 -8.47
C ALA A 81 -31.58 -16.31 -7.26
N PRO A 82 -30.43 -15.88 -6.71
CA PRO A 82 -30.29 -15.99 -5.28
C PRO A 82 -31.38 -15.06 -4.72
N LYS A 83 -32.55 -15.61 -4.36
CA LYS A 83 -33.26 -15.03 -3.23
C LYS A 83 -32.23 -15.08 -2.13
N SER A 84 -31.70 -13.93 -1.72
CA SER A 84 -31.08 -13.75 -0.42
C SER A 84 -31.76 -14.72 0.54
N VAL A 85 -31.09 -15.81 0.93
CA VAL A 85 -31.75 -16.99 1.56
C VAL A 85 -32.20 -16.68 2.99
N GLY A 86 -32.14 -15.42 3.42
CA GLY A 86 -32.72 -14.94 4.65
C GLY A 86 -33.46 -13.63 4.44
N ASP A 87 -34.47 -13.40 5.27
CA ASP A 87 -34.91 -12.05 5.60
C ASP A 87 -33.77 -11.43 6.43
N TRP A 88 -32.90 -10.61 5.81
CA TRP A 88 -31.74 -10.01 6.49
C TRP A 88 -32.13 -8.86 7.41
N LYS A 89 -33.44 -8.57 7.51
CA LYS A 89 -34.00 -7.56 8.41
C LYS A 89 -33.56 -7.79 9.85
N ASP A 90 -33.42 -9.05 10.25
CA ASP A 90 -33.06 -9.42 11.63
C ASP A 90 -31.53 -9.36 11.86
N LEU A 91 -30.69 -9.47 10.82
CA LEU A 91 -29.22 -9.37 10.93
C LEU A 91 -28.75 -7.97 11.35
N PHE A 92 -29.52 -6.93 11.02
CA PHE A 92 -29.18 -5.54 11.30
C PHE A 92 -30.07 -4.89 12.35
N GLN A 93 -31.05 -5.60 12.92
CA GLN A 93 -31.92 -5.06 13.96
C GLN A 93 -31.14 -4.69 15.23
N GLU A 94 -30.19 -5.54 15.65
CA GLU A 94 -29.39 -5.32 16.87
C GLU A 94 -28.24 -4.32 16.66
N ASN A 95 -27.78 -4.14 15.41
CA ASN A 95 -26.68 -3.23 15.04
C ASN A 95 -27.14 -1.98 14.29
N SER A 96 -28.43 -1.64 14.39
CA SER A 96 -28.97 -0.46 13.72
C SER A 96 -28.42 0.80 14.37
N VAL A 97 -27.81 1.66 13.54
CA VAL A 97 -27.31 2.95 13.98
C VAL A 97 -28.50 3.80 14.43
N SER A 98 -28.48 4.28 15.68
CA SER A 98 -29.55 5.12 16.20
C SER A 98 -29.78 6.34 15.29
N ALA A 99 -31.02 6.84 15.21
CA ALA A 99 -31.33 7.99 14.36
C ALA A 99 -30.45 9.22 14.68
N ALA A 100 -30.09 9.42 15.95
CA ALA A 100 -29.16 10.46 16.38
C ALA A 100 -27.71 10.24 15.90
N LYS A 101 -27.26 8.99 15.84
CA LYS A 101 -25.93 8.66 15.29
C LYS A 101 -25.93 8.75 13.77
N LEU A 102 -27.03 8.38 13.11
CA LEU A 102 -27.20 8.54 11.67
C LEU A 102 -27.15 10.02 11.27
N SER A 103 -27.89 10.88 11.97
CA SER A 103 -27.83 12.33 11.73
C SER A 103 -26.44 12.92 11.96
N THR A 104 -25.68 12.36 12.91
CA THR A 104 -24.29 12.75 13.14
C THR A 104 -23.36 12.28 12.02
N LEU A 105 -23.64 11.15 11.37
CA LEU A 105 -22.84 10.63 10.26
C LEU A 105 -23.16 11.29 8.92
N THR A 106 -24.39 11.77 8.73
CA THR A 106 -24.84 12.38 7.47
C THR A 106 -24.71 13.90 7.44
N ARG A 107 -24.35 14.53 8.56
CA ARG A 107 -24.15 15.98 8.62
C ARG A 107 -22.95 16.44 7.75
N PRO A 108 -22.91 17.71 7.36
CA PRO A 108 -21.73 18.28 6.70
C PRO A 108 -20.46 18.11 7.53
N PHE A 109 -19.34 17.93 6.84
CA PHE A 109 -18.01 17.87 7.45
C PHE A 109 -17.71 19.16 8.23
N GLN A 110 -17.10 19.04 9.40
CA GLN A 110 -16.57 20.18 10.14
C GLN A 110 -15.09 20.37 9.86
N LEU A 111 -14.65 21.64 9.89
CA LEU A 111 -13.24 21.98 9.70
C LEU A 111 -12.32 21.25 10.71
N ALA A 112 -12.78 21.07 11.95
CA ALA A 112 -12.04 20.34 12.98
C ALA A 112 -11.87 18.85 12.64
N GLU A 113 -12.86 18.22 12.03
CA GLU A 113 -12.81 16.82 11.61
C GLU A 113 -11.80 16.63 10.48
N ILE A 114 -11.88 17.50 9.47
CA ILE A 114 -10.94 17.50 8.33
C ILE A 114 -9.52 17.76 8.82
N LYS A 115 -9.34 18.76 9.70
CA LYS A 115 -8.04 19.05 10.30
C LYS A 115 -7.48 17.83 11.03
N ASN A 116 -8.29 17.20 11.89
CA ASN A 116 -7.82 16.03 12.63
C ASN A 116 -7.39 14.92 11.65
N ALA A 117 -8.19 14.61 10.64
CA ALA A 117 -7.85 13.62 9.62
C ALA A 117 -6.52 13.92 8.90
N VAL A 118 -6.32 15.16 8.44
CA VAL A 118 -5.10 15.60 7.74
C VAL A 118 -3.86 15.50 8.62
N PHE A 119 -3.98 15.79 9.92
CA PHE A 119 -2.87 15.71 10.87
C PHE A 119 -2.65 14.30 11.42
N HIS A 120 -3.65 13.42 11.36
CA HIS A 120 -3.52 12.00 11.70
C HIS A 120 -2.77 11.21 10.63
N LEU A 121 -2.86 11.66 9.38
CA LEU A 121 -2.14 11.06 8.27
C LEU A 121 -0.62 11.33 8.41
N GLY A 122 0.19 10.28 8.31
CA GLY A 122 1.64 10.36 8.41
C GLY A 122 2.27 11.22 7.29
N LYS A 123 3.29 12.01 7.65
CA LYS A 123 3.96 12.97 6.75
C LYS A 123 4.71 12.31 5.59
N ASP A 124 5.21 11.09 5.79
CA ASP A 124 6.08 10.38 4.84
C ASP A 124 5.31 9.58 3.77
N LYS A 125 4.08 9.99 3.48
CA LYS A 125 3.28 9.39 2.41
C LYS A 125 3.73 9.92 1.05
N ALA A 126 3.65 9.07 0.04
CA ALA A 126 3.94 9.46 -1.34
C ALA A 126 3.02 10.63 -1.76
N PRO A 127 3.56 11.63 -2.49
CA PRO A 127 2.76 12.74 -3.00
C PRO A 127 1.72 12.24 -4.02
N GLY A 128 0.63 12.99 -4.16
CA GLY A 128 -0.35 12.74 -5.19
C GLY A 128 0.18 13.09 -6.59
N PRO A 129 -0.67 12.98 -7.63
CA PRO A 129 -0.32 13.45 -8.98
C PRO A 129 -0.05 14.96 -9.06
N ASP A 130 -0.42 15.71 -8.02
CA ASP A 130 -0.11 17.12 -7.83
C ASP A 130 1.33 17.40 -7.38
N GLY A 131 2.06 16.36 -6.94
CA GLY A 131 3.44 16.46 -6.47
C GLY A 131 3.58 17.05 -5.07
N PHE A 132 2.50 17.37 -4.37
CA PHE A 132 2.58 17.95 -3.02
C PHE A 132 2.52 16.87 -1.95
N PRO A 133 3.55 16.76 -1.07
CA PRO A 133 3.50 15.83 0.04
C PRO A 133 2.49 16.30 1.10
N LEU A 134 2.01 15.40 1.94
CA LEU A 134 1.08 15.76 3.00
C LEU A 134 1.65 16.80 3.99
N SER A 135 2.97 16.80 4.17
CA SER A 135 3.68 17.81 4.97
C SER A 135 3.43 19.25 4.49
N PHE A 136 3.22 19.45 3.19
CA PHE A 136 2.84 20.76 2.62
C PHE A 136 1.48 21.21 3.17
N TYR A 137 0.46 20.35 3.08
CA TYR A 137 -0.90 20.69 3.57
C TYR A 137 -0.94 20.94 5.08
N GLN A 138 -0.12 20.23 5.85
CA GLN A 138 0.01 20.47 7.29
C GLN A 138 0.71 21.81 7.60
N ALA A 139 1.77 22.15 6.86
CA ALA A 139 2.51 23.40 7.03
C ALA A 139 1.70 24.64 6.61
N PHE A 140 1.01 24.54 5.48
CA PHE A 140 0.22 25.64 4.88
C PHE A 140 -1.26 25.57 5.23
N TRP A 141 -1.65 24.79 6.26
CA TRP A 141 -3.05 24.56 6.65
C TRP A 141 -3.85 25.86 6.78
N ASN A 142 -3.28 26.91 7.39
CA ASN A 142 -3.97 28.18 7.59
C ASN A 142 -4.34 28.90 6.28
N THR A 143 -3.63 28.62 5.20
CA THR A 143 -3.86 29.18 3.87
C THR A 143 -4.86 28.32 3.08
N VAL A 144 -4.68 26.99 3.07
CA VAL A 144 -5.45 26.08 2.20
C VAL A 144 -6.75 25.56 2.82
N LYS A 145 -6.98 25.78 4.12
CA LYS A 145 -8.12 25.21 4.86
C LYS A 145 -9.50 25.55 4.27
N GLU A 146 -9.68 26.76 3.75
CA GLU A 146 -10.98 27.20 3.21
C GLU A 146 -11.26 26.52 1.88
N ASP A 147 -10.26 26.40 1.01
CA ASP A 147 -10.38 25.70 -0.27
C ASP A 147 -10.69 24.21 -0.06
N ILE A 148 -9.97 23.57 0.87
CA ILE A 148 -10.22 22.17 1.24
C ILE A 148 -11.65 22.02 1.79
N MET A 149 -12.08 22.90 2.69
CA MET A 149 -13.43 22.87 3.24
C MET A 149 -14.50 22.98 2.15
N ASN A 150 -14.32 23.91 1.20
CA ASN A 150 -15.24 24.09 0.07
C ASN A 150 -15.33 22.84 -0.80
N ILE A 151 -14.21 22.15 -1.06
CA ILE A 151 -14.20 20.88 -1.78
C ILE A 151 -15.04 19.82 -1.04
N PHE A 152 -14.83 19.64 0.27
CA PHE A 152 -15.61 18.67 1.05
C PHE A 152 -17.10 19.01 1.10
N LEU A 153 -17.45 20.30 1.12
CA LEU A 153 -18.84 20.76 1.08
C LEU A 153 -19.51 20.48 -0.28
N GLU A 154 -18.83 20.78 -1.38
CA GLU A 154 -19.35 20.48 -2.73
C GLU A 154 -19.44 18.96 -2.98
N MET A 155 -18.54 18.18 -2.39
CA MET A 155 -18.61 16.71 -2.41
C MET A 155 -19.83 16.21 -1.64
N TRP A 156 -20.08 16.76 -0.44
CA TRP A 156 -21.27 16.40 0.35
C TRP A 156 -22.59 16.75 -0.35
N LYS A 157 -22.62 17.84 -1.13
CA LYS A 157 -23.78 18.22 -1.96
C LYS A 157 -23.96 17.34 -3.22
N GLY A 158 -22.97 16.54 -3.58
CA GLY A 158 -22.97 15.73 -4.81
C GLY A 158 -22.63 16.51 -6.09
N ASN A 159 -22.02 17.69 -5.96
CA ASN A 159 -21.69 18.55 -7.09
C ASN A 159 -20.30 18.28 -7.69
N LEU A 160 -19.46 17.53 -6.97
CA LEU A 160 -18.14 17.13 -7.44
C LEU A 160 -18.19 15.70 -8.00
N SER A 161 -17.63 15.54 -9.20
CA SER A 161 -17.37 14.22 -9.77
C SER A 161 -16.15 13.61 -9.06
N THR A 162 -16.36 12.56 -8.27
CA THR A 162 -15.30 11.85 -7.53
C THR A 162 -14.44 10.95 -8.42
N HIS A 163 -14.74 10.87 -9.73
CA HIS A 163 -14.06 9.96 -10.66
C HIS A 163 -12.53 9.98 -10.56
N PRO A 164 -11.82 11.11 -10.41
CA PRO A 164 -10.35 11.11 -10.26
C PRO A 164 -9.84 10.60 -8.91
N ILE A 165 -10.67 10.60 -7.86
CA ILE A 165 -10.30 10.30 -6.47
C ILE A 165 -10.42 8.78 -6.19
N ASP A 166 -11.16 8.04 -7.00
CA ASP A 166 -11.34 6.59 -6.89
C ASP A 166 -10.14 5.78 -7.40
N PHE A 167 -9.14 6.44 -8.00
CA PHE A 167 -7.95 5.77 -8.53
C PHE A 167 -6.84 5.69 -7.48
N ALA A 168 -6.34 4.47 -7.24
CA ALA A 168 -5.08 4.28 -6.54
C ALA A 168 -3.92 4.59 -7.50
N TYR A 169 -3.17 5.65 -7.22
CA TYR A 169 -1.95 5.96 -7.96
C TYR A 169 -0.80 5.10 -7.45
N ILE A 170 -0.16 4.36 -8.37
CA ILE A 170 1.03 3.58 -8.08
C ILE A 170 2.24 4.42 -8.47
N CYS A 171 3.08 4.76 -7.49
CA CYS A 171 4.34 5.45 -7.72
C CYS A 171 5.50 4.52 -7.36
N LEU A 172 6.48 4.40 -8.26
CA LEU A 172 7.73 3.70 -7.97
C LEU A 172 8.61 4.64 -7.14
N ARG A 173 8.85 4.29 -5.88
CA ARG A 173 9.86 4.95 -5.06
C ARG A 173 11.19 4.22 -5.26
N GLN A 174 12.25 4.94 -5.62
CA GLN A 174 13.60 4.39 -5.53
C GLN A 174 13.90 4.10 -4.06
N ALA A 175 14.27 2.87 -3.74
CA ALA A 175 14.70 2.55 -2.39
C ALA A 175 16.03 3.26 -2.13
N ASP A 176 16.01 4.25 -1.25
CA ASP A 176 17.23 4.93 -0.84
C ASP A 176 18.10 3.91 -0.10
N ASN A 177 19.27 3.58 -0.66
CA ASN A 177 20.32 2.90 0.08
C ASN A 177 20.80 3.89 1.15
N HIS A 178 20.31 3.77 2.38
CA HIS A 178 20.88 4.50 3.50
C HIS A 178 22.29 3.98 3.76
N GLU A 179 23.27 4.53 3.03
CA GLU A 179 24.64 4.59 3.53
C GLU A 179 24.64 5.55 4.71
N GLN A 180 24.57 4.95 5.90
CA GLN A 180 24.72 5.63 7.17
C GLN A 180 26.17 6.10 7.27
N THR A 181 26.45 7.30 6.74
CA THR A 181 27.72 7.98 6.99
C THR A 181 27.67 8.59 8.39
N ASP A 182 28.09 7.81 9.38
CA ASP A 182 28.39 8.33 10.72
C ASP A 182 29.51 9.38 10.60
N SER A 183 29.14 10.66 10.66
CA SER A 183 30.09 11.75 10.92
C SER A 183 30.16 11.99 12.43
N PRO A 184 31.36 12.00 13.04
CA PRO A 184 31.49 12.14 14.49
C PRO A 184 31.29 13.60 14.91
N VAL A 185 30.45 13.78 15.92
CA VAL A 185 30.29 15.01 16.71
C VAL A 185 31.52 15.20 17.60
N SER A 186 32.14 16.39 17.57
CA SER A 186 32.75 17.03 18.75
C SER A 186 32.93 18.55 18.54
N GLN A 187 32.53 19.28 19.58
CA GLN A 187 32.29 20.73 19.75
C GLN A 187 33.60 21.54 19.97
N PRO A 188 33.63 22.76 20.56
CA PRO A 188 32.68 23.89 20.57
C PRO A 188 33.33 25.23 20.12
N THR A 189 32.45 26.21 19.91
CA THR A 189 32.59 27.67 19.85
C THR A 189 33.87 28.29 20.45
N GLN A 190 34.58 29.12 19.65
CA GLN A 190 35.27 30.31 20.16
C GLN A 190 34.85 31.56 19.37
N HIS A 191 34.34 32.53 20.14
CA HIS A 191 34.11 33.91 19.76
C HIS A 191 35.47 34.61 19.58
N VAL A 192 35.75 35.21 18.42
CA VAL A 192 36.63 36.38 18.31
C VAL A 192 36.05 37.32 17.23
N THR A 193 35.71 38.52 17.66
CA THR A 193 35.31 39.69 16.87
C THR A 193 36.52 40.36 16.20
N GLN A 194 36.24 41.16 15.15
CA GLN A 194 37.11 42.19 14.53
C GLN A 194 38.19 41.66 13.57
N ASP A 195 38.45 42.22 12.38
CA ASP A 195 38.14 43.51 11.76
C ASP A 195 38.03 43.35 10.23
N CYS A 196 37.14 44.12 9.60
CA CYS A 196 37.24 44.45 8.18
C CYS A 196 38.31 45.54 7.98
N PRO A 197 39.11 45.45 6.91
CA PRO A 197 39.20 46.59 6.02
C PRO A 197 39.08 46.21 4.54
N ALA A 198 38.72 47.24 3.80
CA ALA A 198 38.19 47.25 2.45
C ALA A 198 39.26 47.17 1.33
N LEU A 199 38.73 47.16 0.10
CA LEU A 199 39.37 47.39 -1.21
C LEU A 199 40.05 46.12 -1.75
N LEU A 200 39.63 45.56 -2.89
CA LEU A 200 39.34 46.18 -4.19
C LEU A 200 38.34 45.31 -4.97
#